data_AF-A0A4Q5T7G1-F1
#
_entry.id   AF-A0A4Q5T7G1-F1
#
_cell.length_a   1.000
_cell.length_b   1.000
_cell.length_c   1.000
_cell.angle_alpha   90.00
_cell.angle_beta   90.00
_cell.angle_gamma   90.00
#
_symmetry.space_group_name_H-M   'P 1'
#
loop_
_entity.id
_entity.type
_entity.pdbx_description
1 polymer ?
#
loop_
_entity_poly.entity_id
_entity_poly.type
_entity_poly.pdbx_seq_one_letter_code
_entity_poly.pdbx_strand_id
1 'polypeptide(L)' 'DLNEREKHILTERRLTDDPKTLEELSQVYGVSRERVRQIEVRAFEKLQKAMMRLAGERRLITA' A
#
# COMPACT_ATOMS: atom_id res chain seq x y z
N ASP A 1 9.60 2.06 5.61
CA ASP A 1 9.71 0.72 5.00
C ASP A 1 8.39 -0.03 4.99
N LEU A 2 8.11 -0.65 3.85
CA LEU A 2 6.98 -1.56 3.63
C LEU A 2 7.49 -2.99 3.77
N ASN A 3 6.75 -3.85 4.46
CA ASN A 3 7.06 -5.28 4.44
C ASN A 3 6.53 -5.95 3.15
N GLU A 4 6.96 -7.18 2.89
CA GLU A 4 6.58 -7.91 1.67
C GLU A 4 5.07 -8.04 1.50
N ARG A 5 4.34 -8.25 2.60
CA ARG A 5 2.87 -8.37 2.58
C ARG A 5 2.19 -7.06 2.23
N GLU A 6 2.65 -5.95 2.82
CA GLU A 6 2.19 -4.59 2.52
C GLU A 6 2.49 -4.22 1.06
N LYS A 7 3.71 -4.52 0.59
CA LYS A 7 4.14 -4.26 -0.78
C LYS A 7 3.31 -5.05 -1.80
N HIS A 8 3.08 -6.34 -1.57
CA HIS A 8 2.27 -7.17 -2.44
C HIS A 8 0.81 -6.71 -2.47
N ILE A 9 0.18 -6.44 -1.31
CA ILE A 9 -1.20 -5.94 -1.25
C ILE A 9 -1.33 -4.60 -1.99
N LEU A 10 -0.39 -3.67 -1.80
CA LEU A 10 -0.43 -2.37 -2.46
C LEU A 10 -0.25 -2.50 -3.98
N THR A 11 0.65 -3.38 -4.42
CA THR A 11 0.91 -3.63 -5.84
C THR A 11 -0.32 -4.21 -6.53
N GLU A 12 -0.86 -5.31 -6.00
CA GLU A 12 -2.01 -6.02 -6.57
C GLU A 12 -3.30 -5.20 -6.55
N ARG A 13 -3.44 -4.21 -5.66
CA ARG A 13 -4.65 -3.38 -5.58
C ARG A 13 -4.57 -2.06 -6.34
N ARG A 14 -3.37 -1.53 -6.59
CA ARG A 14 -3.18 -0.14 -7.05
C ARG A 14 -2.18 0.04 -8.18
N LEU A 15 -1.27 -0.91 -8.40
CA LEU A 15 -0.13 -0.76 -9.32
C LEU A 15 -0.13 -1.83 -10.42
N THR A 16 -1.27 -2.47 -10.67
CA THR A 16 -1.49 -3.44 -11.73
C THR A 16 -2.69 -3.02 -12.57
N ASP A 17 -2.73 -3.44 -13.83
CA ASP A 17 -3.82 -3.11 -14.77
C ASP A 17 -5.13 -3.79 -14.38
N ASP A 18 -5.06 -4.96 -13.72
CA ASP A 18 -6.22 -5.70 -13.23
C ASP A 18 -6.16 -5.83 -11.69
N PRO A 19 -6.70 -4.85 -10.94
CA PRO A 19 -6.54 -4.79 -9.50
C PRO A 19 -7.39 -5.84 -8.78
N LYS A 20 -6.74 -6.65 -7.96
CA LYS A 20 -7.43 -7.64 -7.12
C LYS A 20 -8.33 -6.97 -6.09
N THR A 21 -9.45 -7.62 -5.79
CA THR A 21 -10.40 -7.26 -4.74
C THR A 21 -9.88 -7.61 -3.34
N LEU A 22 -10.52 -7.06 -2.31
CA LEU A 22 -10.17 -7.38 -0.92
C LEU A 22 -10.48 -8.85 -0.62
N GLU A 23 -11.51 -9.40 -1.25
CA GLU A 23 -11.91 -10.80 -1.12
C GLU A 23 -10.83 -11.74 -1.67
N GLU A 24 -10.36 -11.52 -2.89
CA GLU A 24 -9.32 -12.37 -3.49
C GLU A 24 -8.04 -12.38 -2.65
N LEU A 25 -7.62 -11.22 -2.16
CA LEU A 25 -6.45 -11.13 -1.27
C LEU A 25 -6.73 -11.72 0.11
N SER A 26 -7.98 -11.68 0.59
CA SER A 26 -8.37 -12.31 1.86
C SER A 26 -8.18 -13.83 1.80
N GLN A 27 -8.51 -14.44 0.65
CA GLN A 27 -8.31 -15.87 0.40
C GLN A 27 -6.82 -16.23 0.29
N VAL A 28 -6.03 -15.43 -0.44
CA VAL A 28 -4.56 -15.64 -0.59
C VAL A 28 -3.84 -15.66 0.76
N TYR A 29 -4.24 -14.77 1.68
CA TYR A 29 -3.55 -14.60 2.96
C TYR A 29 -4.24 -15.28 4.15
N GLY A 30 -5.38 -15.93 3.95
CA GLY A 30 -6.16 -16.56 5.03
C GLY A 30 -6.57 -15.59 6.14
N VAL A 31 -6.92 -14.34 5.79
CA VAL A 31 -7.39 -13.33 6.76
C VAL A 31 -8.69 -12.69 6.28
N SER A 32 -9.39 -11.96 7.14
CA SER A 32 -10.61 -11.25 6.73
C SER A 32 -10.33 -10.13 5.72
N ARG A 33 -11.33 -9.78 4.91
CA ARG A 33 -11.29 -8.59 4.02
C ARG A 33 -10.91 -7.31 4.76
N GLU A 34 -11.46 -7.12 5.95
CA GLU A 34 -11.16 -5.96 6.79
C GLU A 34 -9.69 -5.95 7.21
N ARG A 35 -9.11 -7.12 7.50
CA ARG A 35 -7.68 -7.21 7.78
C ARG A 35 -6.83 -6.82 6.57
N VAL A 36 -7.21 -7.24 5.36
CA VAL A 36 -6.54 -6.81 4.13
C VAL A 36 -6.65 -5.29 3.95
N ARG A 37 -7.84 -4.72 4.16
CA ARG A 37 -8.05 -3.26 4.09
C ARG A 37 -7.16 -2.51 5.08
N GLN A 38 -7.06 -2.96 6.32
CA GLN A 38 -6.17 -2.34 7.32
C GLN A 38 -4.70 -2.36 6.88
N ILE A 39 -4.26 -3.47 6.27
CA ILE A 39 -2.90 -3.58 5.76
C ILE A 39 -2.70 -2.64 4.55
N GLU A 40 -3.67 -2.55 3.64
CA GLU A 40 -3.62 -1.62 2.50
C GLU A 40 -3.50 -0.17 2.98
N VAL A 41 -4.35 0.27 3.91
CA VAL A 41 -4.32 1.64 4.45
C VAL A 41 -2.98 1.93 5.10
N ARG A 42 -2.48 1.03 5.96
CA ARG A 42 -1.19 1.20 6.63
C ARG A 42 -0.01 1.24 5.65
N ALA A 43 -0.05 0.42 4.60
CA ALA A 43 0.93 0.43 3.54
C ALA A 43 0.91 1.77 2.78
N PHE A 44 -0.29 2.27 2.46
CA PHE A 44 -0.44 3.53 1.76
C PHE A 44 0.08 4.72 2.59
N GLU A 45 -0.25 4.78 3.89
CA GLU A 45 0.27 5.82 4.79
C GLU A 45 1.81 5.82 4.87
N LYS A 46 2.42 4.63 4.93
CA LYS A 46 3.89 4.48 4.90
C LYS A 46 4.48 4.99 3.59
N LEU A 47 3.85 4.66 2.45
CA LEU A 47 4.27 5.14 1.15
C LEU A 47 4.16 6.66 1.05
N GLN A 48 3.03 7.24 1.47
CA GLN A 48 2.80 8.68 1.47
C GLN A 48 3.87 9.42 2.28
N LYS A 49 4.18 8.95 3.50
CA LYS A 49 5.24 9.54 4.34
C LYS A 49 6.60 9.47 3.67
N ALA A 50 6.93 8.35 3.02
CA ALA A 50 8.19 8.20 2.30
C ALA A 50 8.26 9.16 1.09
N MET A 51 7.17 9.30 0.33
CA MET A 51 7.10 10.24 -0.80
C MET A 51 7.22 11.69 -0.34
N MET A 52 6.53 12.08 0.73
CA MET A 52 6.65 13.43 1.30
C MET A 52 8.09 13.75 1.72
N ARG A 53 8.76 12.80 2.39
CA ARG A 53 10.17 12.95 2.76
C ARG A 53 11.06 13.14 1.54
N LEU A 54 10.94 12.27 0.54
CA LEU A 54 11.73 12.34 -0.70
C LEU A 54 11.46 13.62 -1.49
N ALA A 55 10.22 14.07 -1.54
CA ALA A 55 9.83 15.27 -2.25
C ALA A 55 10.35 16.54 -1.54
N GLY A 56 10.36 16.55 -0.20
CA GLY A 56 11.02 17.59 0.59
C GLY A 56 12.54 17.61 0.38
N GLU A 57 13.20 16.46 0.40
CA GLU A 57 14.65 16.33 0.12
C GLU A 57 15.01 16.87 -1.26
N ARG A 58 14.16 16.61 -2.27
CA ARG A 58 14.36 17.06 -3.65
C ARG A 58 13.86 18.50 -3.91
N ARG A 59 13.38 19.22 -2.88
CA ARG A 59 12.74 20.55 -2.98
C ARG A 59 11.60 20.60 -4.01
N LEU A 60 10.92 19.48 -4.22
CA LEU A 60 9.79 19.37 -5.14
C LEU A 60 8.47 19.90 -4.52
N ILE A 61 8.46 20.17 -3.22
CA ILE A 61 7.35 20.76 -2.50
C ILE A 61 7.92 21.87 -1.61
N THR A 62 7.48 23.11 -1.81
CA THR A 62 7.72 24.21 -0.89
C THR A 62 6.68 24.16 0.22
N ALA A 63 7.13 24.35 1.47
CA ALA A 63 6.28 24.45 2.65
C ALA A 63 5.26 25.59 2.53
#